data_AF-A0A543E9M5-F1
#
_entry.id   AF-A0A543E9M5-F1
#
_cell.length_a   1.000
_cell.length_b   1.000
_cell.length_c   1.000
_cell.angle_alpha   90.00
_cell.angle_beta   90.00
_cell.angle_gamma   90.00
#
_symmetry.space_group_name_H-M   'P 1'
#
loop_
_entity.id
_entity.type
_entity.pdbx_description
1 polymer ?
#
loop_
_entity_poly.entity_id
_entity_poly.type
_entity_poly.pdbx_seq_one_letter_code
_entity_poly.pdbx_strand_id
1 'polypeptide(L)'
;MRTNVRQMNPMNQTQGQKISQQRAEKIARNINAMDTDYQRMDDMNSWKFWNGLEKALKKKLSELSPSDIEVIKPMLKPEEAKYFNLI
;
A
#
# COMPACT_ATOMS: atom_id res chain seq x y z
N MET A 1 50.91 -19.36 -12.55
CA MET A 1 50.01 -18.78 -13.57
C MET A 1 48.88 -18.08 -12.84
N ARG A 2 48.74 -16.75 -12.98
CA ARG A 2 47.74 -15.93 -12.25
C ARG A 2 46.45 -15.87 -13.06
N THR A 3 45.37 -16.45 -12.57
CA THR A 3 44.04 -16.30 -13.17
C THR A 3 43.35 -15.07 -12.56
N ASN A 4 43.32 -13.98 -13.33
CA ASN A 4 42.47 -12.82 -13.04
C ASN A 4 41.02 -13.21 -13.27
N VAL A 5 40.30 -13.59 -12.22
CA VAL A 5 38.85 -13.73 -12.25
C VAL A 5 38.27 -12.32 -12.19
N ARG A 6 37.85 -11.81 -13.34
CA ARG A 6 37.14 -10.53 -13.47
C ARG A 6 35.81 -10.67 -12.72
N GLN A 7 35.75 -10.17 -11.50
CA GLN A 7 34.50 -10.12 -10.72
C GLN A 7 33.51 -9.27 -11.53
N MET A 8 32.50 -9.92 -12.10
CA MET A 8 31.33 -9.24 -12.63
C MET A 8 30.59 -8.67 -11.42
N ASN A 9 30.55 -7.33 -11.34
CA ASN A 9 29.74 -6.62 -10.36
C ASN A 9 28.30 -7.17 -10.42
N PRO A 10 27.71 -7.58 -9.29
CA PRO A 10 26.29 -7.93 -9.28
C PRO A 10 25.53 -6.70 -9.75
N MET A 11 24.69 -6.90 -10.78
CA MET A 11 23.74 -5.92 -11.26
C MET A 11 23.11 -5.26 -10.04
N ASN A 12 23.33 -3.95 -9.91
CA ASN A 12 22.72 -3.12 -8.90
C ASN A 12 21.21 -3.24 -9.13
N GLN A 13 20.57 -4.17 -8.43
CA GLN A 13 19.13 -4.29 -8.39
C GLN A 13 18.68 -2.90 -7.96
N THR A 14 18.08 -2.16 -8.88
CA THR A 14 17.40 -0.92 -8.58
C THR A 14 16.33 -1.30 -7.57
N GLN A 15 16.68 -1.20 -6.28
CA GLN A 15 15.75 -1.05 -5.19
C GLN A 15 15.03 0.25 -5.53
N GLY A 16 13.97 0.15 -6.35
CA GLY A 16 13.04 1.23 -6.57
C GLY A 16 12.74 1.77 -5.19
N GLN A 17 12.99 3.07 -5.00
CA GLN A 17 12.92 3.70 -3.69
C GLN A 17 11.60 3.30 -3.04
N LYS A 18 11.68 2.43 -2.02
CA LYS A 18 10.50 2.03 -1.25
C LYS A 18 9.84 3.31 -0.74
N ILE A 19 8.52 3.35 -0.73
CA ILE A 19 7.81 4.50 -0.17
C ILE A 19 8.36 4.85 1.21
N SER A 20 8.41 6.14 1.51
CA SER A 20 8.80 6.57 2.84
C SER A 20 7.87 5.97 3.90
N GLN A 21 8.43 5.62 5.04
CA GLN A 21 7.67 5.06 6.16
C GLN A 21 6.49 5.95 6.55
N GLN A 22 6.69 7.28 6.60
CA GLN A 22 5.63 8.24 6.88
C GLN A 22 4.47 8.16 5.87
N ARG A 23 4.77 7.93 4.58
CA ARG A 23 3.75 7.77 3.53
C ARG A 23 3.01 6.44 3.71
N ALA A 24 3.73 5.35 4.01
CA ALA A 24 3.15 4.04 4.30
C ALA A 24 2.17 4.11 5.49
N GLU A 25 2.62 4.69 6.61
CA GLU A 25 1.82 4.86 7.82
C GLU A 25 0.59 5.74 7.60
N LYS A 26 0.69 6.78 6.77
CA LYS A 26 -0.46 7.62 6.42
C LYS A 26 -1.51 6.85 5.62
N ILE A 27 -1.07 6.01 4.68
CA ILE A 27 -1.98 5.17 3.88
C ILE A 27 -2.61 4.11 4.79
N ALA A 28 -1.81 3.43 5.62
CA ALA A 28 -2.29 2.41 6.55
C ALA A 28 -3.33 2.98 7.53
N ARG A 29 -3.08 4.15 8.12
CA ARG A 29 -4.04 4.81 9.01
C ARG A 29 -5.38 5.11 8.33
N ASN A 30 -5.34 5.58 7.08
CA ASN A 30 -6.57 5.86 6.35
C ASN A 30 -7.32 4.57 5.98
N ILE A 31 -6.61 3.50 5.63
CA ILE A 31 -7.21 2.18 5.38
C ILE A 31 -7.85 1.65 6.67
N ASN A 32 -7.13 1.68 7.79
CA ASN A 32 -7.60 1.18 9.10
C ASN A 32 -8.70 2.04 9.75
N ALA A 33 -8.95 3.23 9.22
CA ALA A 33 -10.02 4.12 9.63
C ALA A 33 -11.26 3.97 8.74
N MET A 34 -11.19 3.18 7.67
CA MET A 34 -12.28 2.97 6.73
C MET A 34 -13.42 2.22 7.41
N ASP A 35 -14.63 2.75 7.32
CA ASP A 35 -15.83 1.96 7.60
C ASP A 35 -16.11 1.06 6.38
N THR A 36 -15.96 -0.25 6.54
CA THR A 36 -16.11 -1.23 5.45
C THR A 36 -17.57 -1.54 5.12
N ASP A 37 -18.50 -1.15 5.99
CA ASP A 37 -19.94 -1.35 5.85
C ASP A 37 -20.69 -0.06 5.46
N TYR A 38 -19.95 1.02 5.12
CA TYR A 38 -20.50 2.34 4.80
C TYR A 38 -21.58 2.34 3.70
N GLN A 39 -21.59 1.31 2.85
CA GLN A 39 -22.59 1.13 1.79
C GLN A 39 -24.02 0.97 2.33
N ARG A 40 -24.17 0.56 3.60
CA ARG A 40 -25.45 0.42 4.29
C ARG A 40 -25.86 1.69 5.07
N MET A 41 -25.05 2.74 5.02
CA MET A 41 -25.37 4.00 5.71
C MET A 41 -26.46 4.78 4.97
N ASP A 42 -27.46 5.24 5.70
CA ASP A 42 -28.50 6.15 5.19
C ASP A 42 -28.05 7.62 5.20
N ASP A 43 -27.05 7.98 6.02
CA ASP A 43 -26.50 9.34 6.03
C ASP A 43 -25.68 9.60 4.75
N MET A 44 -26.25 10.42 3.86
CA MET A 44 -25.64 10.75 2.58
C MET A 44 -24.27 11.43 2.74
N ASN A 45 -24.04 12.19 3.81
CA ASN A 45 -22.76 12.87 4.02
C ASN A 45 -21.65 11.87 4.38
N SER A 46 -21.91 11.00 5.36
CA SER A 46 -21.01 9.91 5.72
C SER A 46 -20.76 8.98 4.54
N TRP A 47 -21.81 8.59 3.81
CA TRP A 47 -21.66 7.75 2.62
C TRP A 47 -20.74 8.37 1.57
N LYS A 48 -20.92 9.67 1.26
CA LYS A 48 -20.08 10.40 0.29
C LYS A 48 -18.62 10.46 0.75
N PHE A 49 -18.39 10.69 2.05
CA PHE A 49 -17.05 10.75 2.62
C PHE A 49 -16.32 9.41 2.45
N TRP A 50 -16.94 8.31 2.90
CA TRP A 50 -16.34 6.97 2.83
C TRP A 50 -16.13 6.51 1.39
N ASN A 51 -17.13 6.70 0.52
CA ASN A 51 -17.00 6.41 -0.92
C ASN A 51 -15.85 7.20 -1.58
N GLY A 52 -15.68 8.47 -1.21
CA GLY A 52 -14.59 9.30 -1.69
C GLY A 52 -13.23 8.80 -1.19
N LEU A 53 -13.15 8.43 0.09
CA LEU A 53 -11.94 7.89 0.70
C LEU A 53 -11.56 6.56 0.05
N GLU A 54 -12.50 5.65 -0.16
CA GLU A 54 -12.26 4.35 -0.82
C GLU A 54 -11.68 4.54 -2.21
N LYS A 55 -12.29 5.39 -3.05
CA LYS A 55 -11.79 5.68 -4.40
C LYS A 55 -10.38 6.25 -4.38
N ALA A 56 -10.12 7.18 -3.47
CA ALA A 56 -8.79 7.78 -3.32
C ALA A 56 -7.75 6.76 -2.86
N LEU A 57 -8.10 5.85 -1.95
CA LEU A 57 -7.22 4.78 -1.47
C LEU A 57 -6.96 3.74 -2.56
N LYS A 58 -8.00 3.26 -3.26
CA LYS A 58 -7.85 2.33 -4.39
C LYS A 58 -6.95 2.89 -5.49
N LYS A 59 -7.15 4.17 -5.85
CA LYS A 59 -6.27 4.87 -6.80
C LYS A 59 -4.82 4.90 -6.32
N LYS A 60 -4.58 5.31 -5.07
CA LYS A 60 -3.22 5.35 -4.49
C LYS A 60 -2.58 3.96 -4.46
N LEU A 61 -3.31 2.93 -4.05
CA LEU A 61 -2.83 1.55 -4.02
C LEU A 61 -2.48 1.05 -5.43
N SER A 62 -3.23 1.45 -6.46
CA SER A 62 -2.93 1.11 -7.86
C SER A 62 -1.68 1.79 -8.42
N GLU A 63 -1.29 2.94 -7.86
CA GLU A 63 -0.09 3.69 -8.25
C GLU A 63 1.17 3.19 -7.50
N LEU A 64 1.00 2.37 -6.47
CA LEU A 64 2.12 1.82 -5.69
C LEU A 64 2.72 0.60 -6.37
N SER A 65 4.04 0.46 -6.21
CA SER A 65 4.72 -0.77 -6.63
C SER A 65 4.35 -1.94 -5.70
N PRO A 66 4.44 -3.19 -6.17
CA PRO A 66 4.22 -4.35 -5.32
C PRO A 66 5.09 -4.33 -4.05
N SER A 67 6.34 -3.88 -4.16
CA SER A 67 7.24 -3.74 -3.00
C SER A 67 6.77 -2.73 -1.97
N ASP A 68 6.05 -1.68 -2.39
CA ASP A 68 5.50 -0.68 -1.47
C ASP A 68 4.26 -1.20 -0.76
N ILE A 69 3.45 -1.99 -1.45
CA ILE A 69 2.28 -2.64 -0.86
C ILE A 69 2.72 -3.60 0.26
N GLU A 70 3.79 -4.37 0.06
CA GLU A 70 4.36 -5.25 1.09
C GLU A 70 4.82 -4.49 2.35
N VAL A 71 5.20 -3.21 2.22
CA VAL A 71 5.53 -2.37 3.39
C VAL A 71 4.27 -1.97 4.16
N ILE A 72 3.14 -1.78 3.48
CA ILE A 72 1.88 -1.33 4.09
C ILE A 72 1.13 -2.49 4.75
N LYS A 73 1.08 -3.66 4.10
CA LYS A 73 0.35 -4.86 4.57
C LYS A 73 0.46 -5.15 6.07
N PRO A 74 1.66 -5.21 6.69
CA PRO A 74 1.78 -5.56 8.11
C PRO A 74 1.21 -4.50 9.06
N MET A 75 0.92 -3.28 8.58
CA MET A 75 0.33 -2.20 9.36
C MET A 75 -1.21 -2.21 9.34
N LEU A 76 -1.81 -3.06 8.49
CA LEU A 76 -3.24 -3.08 8.28
C LEU A 76 -3.94 -4.02 9.26
N LYS A 77 -5.13 -3.60 9.69
CA LYS A 77 -6.05 -4.48 10.39
C LYS A 77 -6.64 -5.52 9.42
N PRO A 78 -6.98 -6.73 9.89
CA PRO A 78 -7.41 -7.82 9.01
C PRO A 78 -8.67 -7.53 8.18
N GLU A 79 -9.67 -6.86 8.76
CA GLU A 79 -10.95 -6.61 8.08
C GLU A 79 -10.78 -5.63 6.91
N GLU A 80 -10.09 -4.52 7.16
CA GLU A 80 -9.81 -3.49 6.17
C GLU A 80 -8.80 -4.00 5.13
N ALA A 81 -7.80 -4.78 5.52
CA ALA A 81 -6.89 -5.43 4.58
C ALA A 81 -7.64 -6.34 3.59
N LYS A 82 -8.60 -7.14 4.10
CA LYS A 82 -9.45 -8.00 3.27
C LYS A 82 -10.35 -7.17 2.36
N TYR A 83 -10.93 -6.09 2.88
CA TYR A 83 -11.79 -5.19 2.10
C TYR A 83 -11.08 -4.59 0.88
N PHE A 84 -9.79 -4.22 1.04
CA PHE A 84 -8.97 -3.69 -0.05
C PHE A 84 -8.25 -4.77 -0.88
N ASN A 85 -8.56 -6.07 -0.68
CA ASN A 85 -7.92 -7.21 -1.34
C ASN A 85 -6.39 -7.25 -1.18
N LEU A 86 -5.91 -6.93 0.02
CA LEU A 86 -4.48 -6.92 0.34
C LEU A 86 -4.02 -8.19 1.06
N ILE A 87 -4.95 -9.10 1.41
CA ILE A 87 -4.72 -10.42 2.01
C ILE A 87 -5.75 -11.44 1.49
#